data_AF-A0A817V0U1-F1
#
_entry.id   AF-A0A817V0U1-F1
#
_cell.length_a   1.000
_cell.length_b   1.000
_cell.length_c   1.000
_cell.angle_alpha   90.00
_cell.angle_beta   90.00
_cell.angle_gamma   90.00
#
_symmetry.space_group_name_H-M   'P 1'
#
loop_
_entity.id
_entity.type
_entity.pdbx_description
1 polymer ?
#
loop_
_entity_poly.entity_id
_entity_poly.type
_entity_poly.pdbx_seq_one_letter_code
_entity_poly.pdbx_strand_id
1 'polypeptide(L)'
;MQNYKESSKFSLHESYRLTTKDVKFFGKVVLPLVEKYFQAHREYFITPSSLKTGTSYATVKEKEMSCSLFCKLAFLLRQKFGAFGNEVNISVRCLKVLVRAIDVSSVMKNSQEMVRASLLPLFNNIAEDLNQTVQNLEQRRYSHVKGTLQRGTTSLSYVHMVLLSVLSSMLDHLGKNNYGVDVFENEIQLAGYKILNALWIIGTQGTKFVDREWIIEELNRHRPLLGDCLSSFASCFSVAFFESEFNANNKNASNVSQLSSEANDVMTNVSRTIPHLTKVISDIEEHAESRATYEDAPYVVEVILPCVCSYLPYWWPKVTNVTADHMNSVLGSVLKLINNNIDANEAPWMKHIAVYTQVIILNSSTSLLETYFLPVSERLKIKCEDLYAQEQSLKHATRLESSELEDFESNLMKNYEILVRDVYAFGPSLIKYVDIHRSY
;
A
#
# COMPACT_ATOMS: atom_id res chain seq x y z
N MET A 1 42.65 49.68 7.24
CA MET A 1 42.33 48.57 6.33
C MET A 1 40.84 48.31 6.41
N GLN A 2 40.07 48.79 5.44
CA GLN A 2 38.63 48.51 5.34
C GLN A 2 38.43 47.10 4.79
N ASN A 3 37.72 46.26 5.56
CA ASN A 3 37.28 44.94 5.13
C ASN A 3 36.23 45.07 4.03
N TYR A 4 36.58 44.63 2.83
CA TYR A 4 35.62 44.45 1.75
C TYR A 4 34.67 43.30 2.11
N LYS A 5 33.38 43.60 2.14
CA LYS A 5 32.30 42.61 2.23
C LYS A 5 32.18 41.97 0.84
N GLU A 6 32.48 40.68 0.72
CA GLU A 6 32.26 39.94 -0.54
C GLU A 6 30.77 40.00 -0.92
N SER A 7 30.50 40.38 -2.16
CA SER A 7 29.14 40.53 -2.69
C SER A 7 28.56 39.16 -3.01
N SER A 8 27.42 38.82 -2.43
CA SER A 8 26.73 37.53 -2.60
C SER A 8 25.84 37.45 -3.85
N LYS A 9 26.21 38.14 -4.94
CA LYS A 9 25.55 38.00 -6.23
C LYS A 9 26.63 37.71 -7.27
N PHE A 10 26.46 36.61 -8.01
CA PHE A 10 27.35 36.09 -9.06
C PHE A 10 28.48 35.13 -8.63
N SER A 11 28.18 34.10 -7.82
CA SER A 11 28.96 32.87 -7.90
C SER A 11 28.41 31.99 -9.04
N LEU A 12 29.19 31.77 -10.09
CA LEU A 12 28.87 30.91 -11.25
C LEU A 12 28.84 29.40 -10.94
N HIS A 13 28.98 29.01 -9.67
CA HIS A 13 28.82 27.63 -9.23
C HIS A 13 27.54 27.48 -8.42
N GLU A 14 26.52 26.83 -9.01
CA GLU A 14 25.36 26.32 -8.27
C GLU A 14 25.80 25.20 -7.33
N SER A 15 26.21 25.56 -6.11
CA SER A 15 26.39 24.59 -5.04
C SER A 15 25.02 24.25 -4.44
N TYR A 16 24.41 23.17 -4.92
CA TYR A 16 23.15 22.59 -4.40
C TYR A 16 23.25 22.02 -2.97
N ARG A 17 24.32 22.31 -2.22
CA ARG A 17 24.52 21.82 -0.85
C ARG A 17 23.86 22.69 0.23
N LEU A 18 23.42 23.90 -0.09
CA LEU A 18 22.76 24.80 0.86
C LEU A 18 21.34 25.13 0.38
N THR A 19 20.33 24.79 1.19
CA THR A 19 18.93 25.12 0.91
C THR A 19 18.74 26.63 0.86
N THR A 20 18.35 27.15 -0.31
CA THR A 20 18.05 28.58 -0.50
C THR A 20 16.85 28.99 0.36
N LYS A 21 16.68 30.30 0.60
CA LYS A 21 15.50 30.83 1.33
C LYS A 21 14.19 30.37 0.69
N ASP A 22 14.17 30.23 -0.64
CA ASP A 22 12.99 29.83 -1.40
C ASP A 22 12.60 28.37 -1.13
N VAL A 23 13.57 27.44 -1.04
CA VAL A 23 13.29 26.03 -0.68
C VAL A 23 12.73 25.94 0.74
N LYS A 24 13.23 26.76 1.68
CA LYS A 24 12.71 26.80 3.04
C LYS A 24 11.30 27.38 3.11
N PHE A 25 11.02 28.45 2.36
CA PHE A 25 9.67 29.01 2.27
C PHE A 25 8.70 28.02 1.63
N PHE A 26 9.11 27.36 0.55
CA PHE A 26 8.33 26.32 -0.12
C PHE A 26 7.98 25.17 0.84
N GLY A 27 8.98 24.59 1.50
CA GLY A 27 8.79 23.48 2.43
C GLY A 27 7.95 23.83 3.66
N LYS A 28 8.20 25.00 4.27
CA LYS A 28 7.60 25.37 5.56
C LYS A 28 6.29 26.14 5.46
N VAL A 29 6.00 26.77 4.33
CA VAL A 29 4.82 27.64 4.17
C VAL A 29 3.93 27.12 3.05
N VAL A 30 4.48 26.92 1.85
CA VAL A 30 3.68 26.55 0.67
C VAL A 30 3.11 25.14 0.81
N LEU A 31 3.94 24.13 1.12
CA LEU A 31 3.45 22.75 1.22
C LEU A 31 2.40 22.56 2.33
N PRO A 32 2.57 23.08 3.56
CA PRO A 32 1.54 22.99 4.58
C PRO A 32 0.25 23.74 4.22
N LEU A 33 0.37 24.90 3.55
CA LEU A 33 -0.80 25.65 3.09
C LEU A 33 -1.60 24.85 2.05
N VAL A 34 -0.91 24.26 1.06
CA VAL A 34 -1.53 23.40 0.04
C VAL A 34 -2.14 22.15 0.68
N GLU A 35 -1.43 21.49 1.61
CA GLU A 35 -1.95 20.35 2.37
C GLU A 35 -3.26 20.73 3.08
N LYS A 36 -3.27 21.83 3.83
CA LYS A 36 -4.46 22.26 4.59
C LYS A 36 -5.62 22.68 3.70
N TYR A 37 -5.35 23.37 2.59
CA TYR A 37 -6.38 23.78 1.64
C TYR A 37 -7.09 22.57 1.03
N PHE A 38 -6.35 21.62 0.45
CA PHE A 38 -6.97 20.44 -0.17
C PHE A 38 -7.54 19.46 0.85
N GLN A 39 -7.02 19.43 2.07
CA GLN A 39 -7.63 18.67 3.16
C GLN A 39 -9.03 19.21 3.51
N ALA A 40 -9.19 20.54 3.57
CA ALA A 40 -10.47 21.17 3.93
C ALA A 40 -11.49 21.16 2.77
N HIS A 41 -11.01 21.23 1.52
CA HIS A 41 -11.85 21.39 0.34
C HIS A 41 -11.91 20.13 -0.55
N ARG A 42 -11.56 18.96 -0.03
CA ARG A 42 -11.56 17.71 -0.81
C ARG A 42 -12.89 17.45 -1.53
N GLU A 43 -14.00 17.50 -0.80
CA GLU A 43 -15.35 17.20 -1.31
C GLU A 43 -15.77 18.14 -2.46
N TYR A 44 -15.31 19.39 -2.43
CA TYR A 44 -15.57 20.37 -3.49
C TYR A 44 -15.05 19.89 -4.86
N PHE A 45 -13.88 19.23 -4.88
CA PHE A 45 -13.27 18.75 -6.12
C PHE A 45 -13.78 17.38 -6.57
N ILE A 46 -14.14 16.49 -5.65
CA ILE A 46 -14.49 15.10 -5.97
C ILE A 46 -15.98 14.85 -6.18
N THR A 47 -16.85 15.75 -5.68
CA THR A 47 -18.29 15.56 -5.82
C THR A 47 -18.70 15.55 -7.30
N PRO A 48 -19.35 14.48 -7.79
CA PRO A 48 -19.79 14.41 -9.17
C PRO A 48 -20.92 15.41 -9.45
N SER A 49 -21.04 15.85 -10.70
CA SER A 49 -22.11 16.75 -11.13
C SER A 49 -23.49 16.14 -10.83
N SER A 50 -24.34 16.86 -10.09
CA SER A 50 -25.70 16.39 -9.83
C SER A 50 -26.51 16.33 -11.14
N LEU A 51 -27.15 15.19 -11.40
CA LEU A 51 -28.04 14.98 -12.55
C LEU A 51 -29.20 16.00 -12.61
N LYS A 52 -29.56 16.60 -11.46
CA LYS A 52 -30.68 17.56 -11.36
C LYS A 52 -30.28 18.99 -11.69
N THR A 53 -29.02 19.36 -11.49
CA THR A 53 -28.55 20.74 -11.70
C THR A 53 -27.48 20.85 -12.78
N GLY A 54 -26.93 19.72 -13.26
CA GLY A 54 -25.87 19.66 -14.27
C GLY A 54 -24.53 20.22 -13.80
N THR A 55 -24.42 20.66 -12.54
CA THR A 55 -23.26 21.38 -12.01
C THR A 55 -22.54 20.56 -10.95
N SER A 56 -21.27 20.28 -11.20
CA SER A 56 -20.27 19.93 -10.17
C SER A 56 -19.85 21.22 -9.46
N TYR A 57 -19.46 21.15 -8.18
CA TYR A 57 -19.01 22.33 -7.44
C TYR A 57 -17.73 22.93 -8.05
N ALA A 58 -16.75 22.08 -8.33
CA ALA A 58 -15.56 22.46 -9.07
C ALA A 58 -15.79 22.35 -10.58
N THR A 59 -15.31 23.34 -11.32
CA THR A 59 -15.24 23.34 -12.78
C THR A 59 -14.21 22.33 -13.28
N VAL A 60 -14.34 21.92 -14.55
CA VAL A 60 -13.34 21.06 -15.22
C VAL A 60 -11.94 21.68 -15.16
N LYS A 61 -11.83 23.01 -15.33
CA LYS A 61 -10.55 23.70 -15.30
C LYS A 61 -9.91 23.66 -13.91
N GLU A 62 -10.69 23.82 -12.84
CA GLU A 62 -10.19 23.68 -11.47
C GLU A 62 -9.69 22.26 -11.19
N LYS A 63 -10.44 21.24 -11.63
CA LYS A 63 -10.02 19.83 -11.52
C LYS A 63 -8.71 19.57 -12.28
N GLU A 64 -8.59 20.11 -13.50
CA GLU A 64 -7.36 20.02 -14.30
C GLU A 64 -6.17 20.72 -13.61
N MET A 65 -6.38 21.91 -13.03
CA MET A 65 -5.33 22.65 -12.31
C MET A 65 -4.85 21.91 -11.06
N SER A 66 -5.76 21.32 -10.29
CA SER A 66 -5.43 20.49 -9.12
C SER A 66 -4.63 19.25 -9.53
N CYS A 67 -5.02 18.59 -10.64
CA CYS A 67 -4.27 17.49 -11.22
C CYS A 67 -2.87 17.90 -11.71
N SER A 68 -2.77 19.07 -12.36
CA SER A 68 -1.50 19.63 -12.84
C SER A 68 -0.56 19.95 -11.68
N LEU A 69 -1.08 20.53 -10.60
CA LEU A 69 -0.31 20.80 -9.39
C LEU A 69 0.28 19.52 -8.81
N PHE A 70 -0.51 18.44 -8.74
CA PHE A 70 -0.06 17.14 -8.26
C PHE A 70 1.05 16.56 -9.13
N CYS A 71 0.84 16.50 -10.45
CA CYS A 71 1.83 15.95 -11.38
C CYS A 71 3.15 16.74 -11.34
N LYS A 72 3.07 18.08 -11.30
CA LYS A 72 4.25 18.95 -11.20
C LYS A 72 5.00 18.78 -9.88
N LEU A 73 4.28 18.69 -8.75
CA LEU A 73 4.90 18.48 -7.45
C LEU A 73 5.54 17.09 -7.35
N ALA A 74 4.86 16.05 -7.85
CA ALA A 74 5.40 14.69 -7.90
C ALA A 74 6.66 14.62 -8.77
N PHE A 75 6.62 15.24 -9.95
CA PHE A 75 7.77 15.32 -10.84
C PHE A 75 8.94 16.12 -10.23
N LEU A 76 8.67 17.24 -9.56
CA LEU A 76 9.68 18.03 -8.87
C LEU A 76 10.35 17.22 -7.75
N LEU A 77 9.56 16.52 -6.94
CA LEU A 77 10.08 15.65 -5.88
C LEU A 77 10.90 14.49 -6.44
N ARG A 78 10.47 13.91 -7.57
CA ARG A 78 11.22 12.89 -8.31
C ARG A 78 12.58 13.42 -8.78
N GLN A 79 12.61 14.58 -9.44
CA GLN A 79 13.84 15.17 -10.01
C GLN A 79 14.81 15.71 -8.96
N LYS A 80 14.29 16.20 -7.84
CA LYS A 80 15.08 16.91 -6.82
C LYS A 80 15.02 16.24 -5.46
N PHE A 81 14.75 14.94 -5.39
CA PHE A 81 14.58 14.18 -4.14
C PHE A 81 15.67 14.49 -3.10
N GLY A 82 16.95 14.43 -3.50
CA GLY A 82 18.08 14.72 -2.61
C GLY A 82 18.11 16.16 -2.06
N ALA A 83 17.51 17.13 -2.76
CA ALA A 83 17.48 18.54 -2.35
C ALA A 83 16.36 18.86 -1.33
N PHE A 84 15.30 18.04 -1.27
CA PHE A 84 14.23 18.21 -0.28
C PHE A 84 14.71 17.90 1.14
N GLY A 85 15.66 16.96 1.31
CA GLY A 85 16.24 16.64 2.61
C GLY A 85 15.18 16.35 3.68
N ASN A 86 15.12 17.16 4.73
CA ASN A 86 14.15 16.99 5.83
C ASN A 86 12.70 17.31 5.42
N GLU A 87 12.49 18.02 4.30
CA GLU A 87 11.17 18.43 3.81
C GLU A 87 10.48 17.33 2.97
N VAL A 88 11.11 16.16 2.79
CA VAL A 88 10.50 15.02 2.06
C VAL A 88 9.18 14.59 2.71
N ASN A 89 9.14 14.49 4.05
CA ASN A 89 7.96 14.01 4.77
C ASN A 89 6.73 14.92 4.56
N ILE A 90 6.92 16.25 4.62
CA ILE A 90 5.83 17.20 4.37
C ILE A 90 5.40 17.18 2.90
N SER A 91 6.34 16.99 1.97
CA SER A 91 6.05 16.89 0.53
C SER A 91 5.22 15.65 0.21
N VAL A 92 5.59 14.50 0.78
CA VAL A 92 4.84 13.25 0.62
C VAL A 92 3.44 13.39 1.23
N ARG A 93 3.31 13.98 2.43
CA ARG A 93 2.00 14.25 3.03
C ARG A 93 1.13 15.15 2.17
N CYS A 94 1.69 16.24 1.66
CA CYS A 94 1.02 17.16 0.75
C CYS A 94 0.53 16.43 -0.52
N LEU A 95 1.37 15.62 -1.15
CA LEU A 95 1.00 14.81 -2.32
C LEU A 95 -0.14 13.82 -2.03
N LYS A 96 -0.11 13.13 -0.87
CA LYS A 96 -1.19 12.21 -0.46
C LYS A 96 -2.52 12.91 -0.25
N VAL A 97 -2.50 14.12 0.33
CA VAL A 97 -3.73 14.91 0.51
C VAL A 97 -4.23 15.43 -0.83
N LEU A 98 -3.32 15.96 -1.65
CA LEU A 98 -3.65 16.52 -2.95
C LEU A 98 -4.26 15.46 -3.88
N VAL A 99 -3.67 14.26 -3.97
CA VAL A 99 -4.20 13.20 -4.84
C VAL A 99 -5.61 12.76 -4.46
N ARG A 100 -5.93 12.77 -3.16
CA ARG A 100 -7.25 12.44 -2.64
C ARG A 100 -8.33 13.49 -2.96
N ALA A 101 -7.91 14.67 -3.43
CA ALA A 101 -8.78 15.75 -3.84
C ALA A 101 -8.85 15.92 -5.37
N ILE A 102 -8.39 14.93 -6.16
CA ILE A 102 -8.45 14.99 -7.62
C ILE A 102 -9.55 14.06 -8.14
N ASP A 103 -10.49 14.60 -8.90
CA ASP A 103 -11.40 13.82 -9.73
C ASP A 103 -10.69 13.46 -11.05
N VAL A 104 -9.92 12.36 -11.01
CA VAL A 104 -9.10 11.93 -12.16
C VAL A 104 -9.99 11.50 -13.32
N SER A 105 -11.14 10.87 -13.06
CA SER A 105 -12.10 10.46 -14.10
C SER A 105 -12.58 11.65 -14.93
N SER A 106 -12.94 12.76 -14.28
CA SER A 106 -13.32 13.99 -14.98
C SER A 106 -12.18 14.55 -15.83
N VAL A 107 -10.94 14.53 -15.33
CA VAL A 107 -9.77 14.98 -16.10
C VAL A 107 -9.50 14.08 -17.31
N MET A 108 -9.60 12.76 -17.15
CA MET A 108 -9.43 11.79 -18.25
C MET A 108 -10.42 12.05 -19.39
N LYS A 109 -11.67 12.34 -19.06
CA LYS A 109 -12.76 12.56 -20.04
C LYS A 109 -12.70 13.93 -20.71
N ASN A 110 -12.27 14.96 -20.00
CA ASN A 110 -12.41 16.35 -20.47
C ASN A 110 -11.09 17.02 -20.91
N SER A 111 -9.92 16.51 -20.52
CA SER A 111 -8.64 17.19 -20.73
C SER A 111 -7.56 16.24 -21.29
N GLN A 112 -7.70 15.80 -22.55
CA GLN A 112 -6.75 14.87 -23.16
C GLN A 112 -5.29 15.38 -23.21
N GLU A 113 -5.08 16.69 -23.37
CA GLU A 113 -3.74 17.28 -23.33
C GLU A 113 -3.08 17.08 -21.96
N MET A 114 -3.83 17.31 -20.88
CA MET A 114 -3.36 17.06 -19.51
C MET A 114 -3.04 15.58 -19.27
N VAL A 115 -3.84 14.67 -19.83
CA VAL A 115 -3.57 13.22 -19.78
C VAL A 115 -2.24 12.90 -20.45
N ARG A 116 -2.05 13.33 -21.70
CA ARG A 116 -0.85 13.04 -22.49
C ARG A 116 0.41 13.72 -21.93
N ALA A 117 0.31 14.96 -21.47
CA ALA A 117 1.47 15.76 -21.07
C ALA A 117 1.89 15.54 -19.60
N SER A 118 0.99 15.06 -18.74
CA SER A 118 1.27 14.96 -17.30
C SER A 118 0.94 13.59 -16.69
N LEU A 119 -0.28 13.07 -16.85
CA LEU A 119 -0.68 11.80 -16.21
C LEU A 119 0.05 10.59 -16.80
N LEU A 120 0.07 10.46 -18.12
CA LEU A 120 0.78 9.37 -18.79
C LEU A 120 2.29 9.38 -18.45
N PRO A 121 3.01 10.51 -18.56
CA PRO A 121 4.39 10.60 -18.09
C PRO A 121 4.57 10.27 -16.61
N LEU A 122 3.61 10.62 -15.75
CA LEU A 122 3.66 10.25 -14.33
C LEU A 122 3.67 8.72 -14.16
N PHE A 123 2.73 8.01 -14.79
CA PHE A 123 2.68 6.54 -14.73
C PHE A 123 3.92 5.90 -15.35
N ASN A 124 4.39 6.40 -16.50
CA ASN A 124 5.61 5.90 -17.14
C ASN A 124 6.85 6.12 -16.26
N ASN A 125 6.97 7.26 -15.60
CA ASN A 125 8.06 7.53 -14.66
C ASN A 125 8.03 6.56 -13.47
N ILE A 126 6.84 6.31 -12.89
CA ILE A 126 6.69 5.36 -11.77
C ILE A 126 7.07 3.94 -12.22
N ALA A 127 6.58 3.52 -13.39
CA ALA A 127 6.92 2.23 -13.98
C ALA A 127 8.43 2.10 -14.20
N GLU A 128 9.07 3.10 -14.78
CA GLU A 128 10.51 3.12 -15.05
C GLU A 128 11.32 3.05 -13.76
N ASP A 129 10.98 3.85 -12.75
CA ASP A 129 11.69 3.89 -11.47
C ASP A 129 11.65 2.54 -10.75
N LEU A 130 10.48 1.89 -10.73
CA LEU A 130 10.32 0.56 -10.13
C LEU A 130 11.05 -0.52 -10.92
N ASN A 131 10.94 -0.54 -12.25
CA ASN A 131 11.61 -1.54 -13.08
C ASN A 131 13.14 -1.40 -13.01
N GLN A 132 13.67 -0.17 -13.01
CA GLN A 132 15.10 0.04 -12.79
C GLN A 132 15.52 -0.40 -11.38
N THR A 133 14.67 -0.23 -10.37
CA THR A 133 14.95 -0.74 -9.01
C THR A 133 15.05 -2.27 -9.01
N VAL A 134 14.12 -2.96 -9.67
CA VAL A 134 14.17 -4.42 -9.86
C VAL A 134 15.46 -4.83 -10.57
N GLN A 135 15.77 -4.23 -11.71
CA GLN A 135 16.99 -4.54 -12.47
C GLN A 135 18.26 -4.32 -11.64
N ASN A 136 18.30 -3.27 -10.81
CA ASN A 136 19.44 -3.01 -9.94
C ASN A 136 19.57 -4.06 -8.82
N LEU A 137 18.46 -4.59 -8.31
CA LEU A 137 18.46 -5.69 -7.34
C LEU A 137 18.95 -6.98 -8.00
N GLU A 138 18.38 -7.36 -9.15
CA GLU A 138 18.75 -8.55 -9.92
C GLU A 138 20.23 -8.56 -10.34
N GLN A 139 20.72 -7.41 -10.84
CA GLN A 139 22.11 -7.23 -11.28
C GLN A 139 23.07 -6.91 -10.12
N ARG A 140 22.60 -6.95 -8.87
CA ARG A 140 23.40 -6.70 -7.65
C ARG A 140 24.11 -5.34 -7.64
N ARG A 141 23.51 -4.32 -8.27
CA ARG A 141 24.01 -2.94 -8.35
C ARG A 141 23.66 -2.16 -7.08
N TYR A 142 24.10 -2.65 -5.93
CA TYR A 142 23.69 -2.15 -4.61
C TYR A 142 24.03 -0.68 -4.34
N SER A 143 25.02 -0.12 -5.04
CA SER A 143 25.38 1.30 -4.93
C SER A 143 24.32 2.25 -5.50
N HIS A 144 23.55 1.79 -6.49
CA HIS A 144 22.37 2.47 -7.03
C HIS A 144 21.18 2.34 -6.09
N VAL A 145 20.94 1.12 -5.58
CA VAL A 145 19.90 0.80 -4.60
C VAL A 145 20.06 1.60 -3.30
N LYS A 146 21.31 1.78 -2.82
CA LYS A 146 21.65 2.62 -1.67
C LYS A 146 21.51 4.12 -1.95
N GLY A 147 21.50 4.53 -3.22
CA GLY A 147 21.53 5.93 -3.62
C GLY A 147 22.88 6.62 -3.44
N THR A 148 23.99 5.86 -3.46
CA THR A 148 25.35 6.42 -3.28
C THR A 148 25.96 7.02 -4.55
N LEU A 149 25.73 6.40 -5.72
CA LEU A 149 26.17 6.95 -7.01
C LEU A 149 25.21 8.03 -7.53
N GLN A 150 23.91 7.78 -7.41
CA GLN A 150 22.85 8.72 -7.71
C GLN A 150 21.83 8.60 -6.58
N ARG A 151 21.65 9.65 -5.77
CA ARG A 151 20.48 9.79 -4.88
C ARG A 151 19.27 10.09 -5.76
N GLY A 152 18.88 9.09 -6.53
CA GLY A 152 17.88 9.18 -7.58
C GLY A 152 16.68 8.29 -7.29
N THR A 153 15.90 8.11 -8.33
CA THR A 153 14.57 7.52 -8.30
C THR A 153 14.56 5.99 -8.16
N THR A 154 15.74 5.37 -8.17
CA THR A 154 15.94 3.92 -8.06
C THR A 154 16.48 3.48 -6.70
N SER A 155 16.69 4.43 -5.78
CA SER A 155 17.11 4.12 -4.42
C SER A 155 15.93 3.59 -3.60
N LEU A 156 16.17 2.60 -2.73
CA LEU A 156 15.12 2.07 -1.85
C LEU A 156 14.51 3.15 -0.95
N SER A 157 15.32 4.12 -0.52
CA SER A 157 14.83 5.27 0.23
C SER A 157 13.78 6.07 -0.55
N TYR A 158 14.02 6.37 -1.84
CA TYR A 158 13.02 7.05 -2.66
C TYR A 158 11.78 6.17 -2.89
N VAL A 159 11.99 4.90 -3.25
CA VAL A 159 10.91 3.96 -3.54
C VAL A 159 9.99 3.81 -2.32
N HIS A 160 10.54 3.51 -1.15
CA HIS A 160 9.77 3.28 0.07
C HIS A 160 9.16 4.58 0.64
N MET A 161 9.94 5.66 0.75
CA MET A 161 9.48 6.87 1.43
C MET A 161 8.54 7.73 0.57
N VAL A 162 8.77 7.77 -0.75
CA VAL A 162 8.05 8.67 -1.66
C VAL A 162 7.14 7.88 -2.57
N LEU A 163 7.70 7.03 -3.43
CA LEU A 163 6.96 6.41 -4.53
C LEU A 163 5.81 5.55 -3.99
N LEU A 164 6.09 4.57 -3.12
CA LEU A 164 5.07 3.68 -2.57
C LEU A 164 4.01 4.46 -1.79
N SER A 165 4.42 5.39 -0.92
CA SER A 165 3.47 6.15 -0.10
C SER A 165 2.52 7.02 -0.92
N VAL A 166 2.99 7.66 -2.01
CA VAL A 166 2.16 8.47 -2.90
C VAL A 166 1.33 7.59 -3.84
N LEU A 167 1.94 6.54 -4.41
CA LEU A 167 1.28 5.59 -5.31
C LEU A 167 0.14 4.85 -4.61
N SER A 168 0.35 4.31 -3.41
CA SER A 168 -0.72 3.66 -2.63
C SER A 168 -1.88 4.64 -2.37
N SER A 169 -1.59 5.90 -2.03
CA SER A 169 -2.64 6.90 -1.81
C SER A 169 -3.39 7.27 -3.09
N MET A 170 -2.71 7.26 -4.25
CA MET A 170 -3.33 7.48 -5.55
C MET A 170 -4.25 6.31 -5.90
N LEU A 171 -3.75 5.08 -5.84
CA LEU A 171 -4.49 3.86 -6.19
C LEU A 171 -5.70 3.64 -5.27
N ASP A 172 -5.53 3.83 -3.95
CA ASP A 172 -6.62 3.77 -2.96
C ASP A 172 -7.73 4.79 -3.30
N HIS A 173 -7.34 6.01 -3.70
CA HIS A 173 -8.30 7.03 -4.13
C HIS A 173 -8.98 6.65 -5.45
N LEU A 174 -8.26 6.09 -6.42
CA LEU A 174 -8.87 5.60 -7.66
C LEU A 174 -9.86 4.46 -7.40
N GLY A 175 -9.53 3.52 -6.52
CA GLY A 175 -10.40 2.39 -6.14
C GLY A 175 -11.66 2.85 -5.43
N LYS A 176 -11.53 3.69 -4.39
CA LYS A 176 -12.67 4.20 -3.61
C LYS A 176 -13.70 4.99 -4.43
N ASN A 177 -13.25 5.67 -5.49
CA ASN A 177 -14.13 6.45 -6.35
C ASN A 177 -14.45 5.74 -7.69
N ASN A 178 -14.03 4.48 -7.87
CA ASN A 178 -14.19 3.71 -9.10
C ASN A 178 -13.61 4.37 -10.37
N TYR A 179 -12.58 5.20 -10.23
CA TYR A 179 -11.93 5.89 -11.34
C TYR A 179 -10.98 4.98 -12.14
N GLY A 180 -10.65 3.79 -11.63
CA GLY A 180 -9.68 2.90 -12.24
C GLY A 180 -9.98 2.51 -13.69
N VAL A 181 -11.26 2.33 -14.03
CA VAL A 181 -11.70 2.00 -15.40
C VAL A 181 -11.38 3.14 -16.37
N ASP A 182 -11.58 4.40 -15.96
CA ASP A 182 -11.32 5.56 -16.81
C ASP A 182 -9.81 5.88 -16.94
N VAL A 183 -9.00 5.45 -15.98
CA VAL A 183 -7.56 5.76 -15.92
C VAL A 183 -6.72 4.71 -16.64
N PHE A 184 -6.98 3.43 -16.38
CA PHE A 184 -6.17 2.33 -16.91
C PHE A 184 -6.66 1.90 -18.29
N GLU A 185 -6.45 2.77 -19.28
CA GLU A 185 -6.67 2.50 -20.70
C GLU A 185 -5.35 2.65 -21.50
N ASN A 186 -5.22 1.90 -22.61
CA ASN A 186 -4.13 2.03 -23.58
C ASN A 186 -2.72 2.06 -22.94
N GLU A 187 -1.95 3.12 -23.15
CA GLU A 187 -0.57 3.27 -22.66
C GLU A 187 -0.47 3.37 -21.14
N ILE A 188 -1.46 3.95 -20.46
CA ILE A 188 -1.49 3.97 -18.98
C ILE A 188 -1.74 2.56 -18.45
N GLN A 189 -2.55 1.76 -19.14
CA GLN A 189 -2.73 0.34 -18.79
C GLN A 189 -1.41 -0.44 -18.94
N LEU A 190 -0.64 -0.20 -20.01
CA LEU A 190 0.70 -0.80 -20.18
C LEU A 190 1.66 -0.42 -19.05
N ALA A 191 1.69 0.86 -18.66
CA ALA A 191 2.45 1.31 -17.50
C ALA A 191 1.96 0.64 -16.21
N GLY A 192 0.64 0.45 -16.06
CA GLY A 192 0.03 -0.31 -14.96
C GLY A 192 0.56 -1.73 -14.85
N TYR A 193 0.63 -2.48 -15.96
CA TYR A 193 1.24 -3.82 -15.96
C TYR A 193 2.72 -3.80 -15.53
N LYS A 194 3.49 -2.83 -16.02
CA LYS A 194 4.90 -2.65 -15.64
C LYS A 194 5.05 -2.35 -14.14
N ILE A 195 4.17 -1.52 -13.57
CA ILE A 195 4.13 -1.20 -12.14
C ILE A 195 3.76 -2.44 -11.32
N LEU A 196 2.68 -3.13 -11.69
CA LEU A 196 2.21 -4.36 -11.05
C LEU A 196 3.34 -5.39 -10.97
N ASN A 197 3.98 -5.66 -12.11
CA ASN A 197 5.06 -6.65 -12.20
C ASN A 197 6.22 -6.29 -11.28
N ALA A 198 6.67 -5.03 -11.30
CA ALA A 198 7.80 -4.60 -10.49
C ALA A 198 7.48 -4.63 -8.98
N LEU A 199 6.29 -4.17 -8.57
CA LEU A 199 5.85 -4.26 -7.18
C LEU A 199 5.80 -5.71 -6.69
N TRP A 200 5.27 -6.62 -7.51
CA TRP A 200 5.20 -8.04 -7.18
C TRP A 200 6.59 -8.66 -7.01
N ILE A 201 7.51 -8.38 -7.93
CA ILE A 201 8.89 -8.88 -7.85
C ILE A 201 9.58 -8.38 -6.58
N ILE A 202 9.52 -7.07 -6.29
CA ILE A 202 10.15 -6.50 -5.10
C ILE A 202 9.55 -7.12 -3.83
N GLY A 203 8.21 -7.27 -3.78
CA GLY A 203 7.51 -7.76 -2.59
C GLY A 203 7.67 -9.26 -2.31
N THR A 204 7.75 -10.09 -3.35
CA THR A 204 7.75 -11.57 -3.21
C THR A 204 9.12 -12.21 -3.48
N GLN A 205 9.96 -11.57 -4.29
CA GLN A 205 11.25 -12.12 -4.73
C GLN A 205 12.43 -11.21 -4.40
N GLY A 206 12.20 -9.96 -3.96
CA GLY A 206 13.25 -8.95 -3.77
C GLY A 206 14.43 -9.42 -2.91
N THR A 207 14.17 -10.14 -1.83
CA THR A 207 15.20 -10.67 -0.94
C THR A 207 16.03 -11.79 -1.58
N LYS A 208 15.51 -12.51 -2.57
CA LYS A 208 16.22 -13.60 -3.27
C LYS A 208 17.36 -13.10 -4.15
N PHE A 209 17.32 -11.82 -4.57
CA PHE A 209 18.35 -11.21 -5.42
C PHE A 209 19.53 -10.64 -4.61
N VAL A 210 19.46 -10.67 -3.28
CA VAL A 210 20.27 -9.84 -2.40
C VAL A 210 21.07 -10.69 -1.42
N ASP A 211 22.39 -10.49 -1.42
CA ASP A 211 23.30 -11.17 -0.47
C ASP A 211 23.74 -10.24 0.69
N ARG A 212 23.28 -8.98 0.71
CA ARG A 212 23.65 -7.95 1.70
C ARG A 212 22.58 -7.80 2.77
N GLU A 213 22.93 -8.14 4.00
CA GLU A 213 22.03 -8.12 5.17
C GLU A 213 21.25 -6.80 5.33
N TRP A 214 21.92 -5.65 5.28
CA TRP A 214 21.24 -4.35 5.42
C TRP A 214 20.18 -4.07 4.34
N ILE A 215 20.33 -4.62 3.13
CA ILE A 215 19.34 -4.47 2.05
C ILE A 215 18.15 -5.41 2.31
N ILE A 216 18.42 -6.62 2.79
CA ILE A 216 17.39 -7.58 3.18
C ILE A 216 16.55 -6.98 4.32
N GLU A 217 17.21 -6.42 5.35
CA GLU A 217 16.54 -5.75 6.46
C GLU A 217 15.69 -4.56 5.98
N GLU A 218 16.23 -3.73 5.08
CA GLU A 218 15.49 -2.58 4.53
C GLU A 218 14.28 -2.99 3.68
N LEU A 219 14.40 -4.07 2.89
CA LEU A 219 13.29 -4.64 2.12
C LEU A 219 12.24 -5.26 3.05
N ASN A 220 12.67 -6.03 4.05
CA ASN A 220 11.77 -6.66 5.02
C ASN A 220 10.99 -5.61 5.81
N ARG A 221 11.66 -4.55 6.27
CA ARG A 221 11.05 -3.46 7.04
C ARG A 221 9.92 -2.76 6.29
N HIS A 222 10.03 -2.66 4.96
CA HIS A 222 9.05 -1.93 4.13
C HIS A 222 8.14 -2.86 3.32
N ARG A 223 8.24 -4.18 3.49
CA ARG A 223 7.39 -5.15 2.80
C ARG A 223 5.89 -4.90 3.00
N PRO A 224 5.38 -4.56 4.21
CA PRO A 224 3.98 -4.19 4.38
C PRO A 224 3.51 -3.06 3.47
N LEU A 225 4.37 -2.06 3.20
CA LEU A 225 4.02 -0.94 2.32
C LEU A 225 3.85 -1.38 0.87
N LEU A 226 4.61 -2.38 0.42
CA LEU A 226 4.43 -3.00 -0.90
C LEU A 226 3.11 -3.77 -0.96
N GLY A 227 2.76 -4.50 0.10
CA GLY A 227 1.46 -5.16 0.25
C GLY A 227 0.29 -4.20 0.18
N ASP A 228 0.34 -3.11 0.95
CA ASP A 228 -0.68 -2.04 0.92
C ASP A 228 -0.81 -1.42 -0.48
N CYS A 229 0.32 -1.24 -1.17
CA CYS A 229 0.34 -0.71 -2.53
C CYS A 229 -0.32 -1.66 -3.53
N LEU A 230 0.05 -2.95 -3.50
CA LEU A 230 -0.54 -4.00 -4.34
C LEU A 230 -2.02 -4.26 -4.01
N SER A 231 -2.41 -4.13 -2.75
CA SER A 231 -3.81 -4.18 -2.31
C SER A 231 -4.62 -3.02 -2.88
N SER A 232 -4.07 -1.80 -2.82
CA SER A 232 -4.68 -0.61 -3.43
C SER A 232 -4.72 -0.74 -4.96
N PHE A 233 -3.71 -1.34 -5.57
CA PHE A 233 -3.68 -1.62 -7.01
C PHE A 233 -4.78 -2.60 -7.40
N ALA A 234 -4.93 -3.69 -6.64
CA ALA A 234 -5.93 -4.74 -6.90
C ALA A 234 -7.38 -4.24 -6.84
N SER A 235 -7.65 -3.20 -6.05
CA SER A 235 -8.99 -2.61 -5.92
C SER A 235 -9.33 -1.56 -6.98
N CYS A 236 -8.42 -1.24 -7.91
CA CYS A 236 -8.66 -0.24 -8.95
C CYS A 236 -8.25 -0.66 -10.36
N PHE A 237 -7.33 -1.62 -10.52
CA PHE A 237 -6.85 -2.00 -11.85
C PHE A 237 -7.95 -2.69 -12.67
N SER A 238 -8.17 -2.22 -13.89
CA SER A 238 -9.29 -2.63 -14.75
C SER A 238 -9.12 -3.99 -15.44
N VAL A 239 -8.05 -4.71 -15.12
CA VAL A 239 -7.62 -5.98 -15.73
C VAL A 239 -7.54 -7.08 -14.68
N ALA A 240 -8.09 -8.26 -15.01
CA ALA A 240 -8.03 -9.45 -14.18
C ALA A 240 -6.61 -10.06 -14.27
N PHE A 241 -5.68 -9.54 -13.48
CA PHE A 241 -4.25 -9.90 -13.61
C PHE A 241 -3.90 -11.26 -13.00
N PHE A 242 -4.74 -11.83 -12.13
CA PHE A 242 -4.59 -13.23 -11.67
C PHE A 242 -5.31 -14.24 -12.57
N GLU A 243 -6.12 -13.77 -13.52
CA GLU A 243 -6.98 -14.59 -14.38
C GLU A 243 -6.96 -14.00 -15.81
N SER A 244 -5.75 -13.91 -16.37
CA SER A 244 -5.47 -13.20 -17.60
C SER A 244 -6.32 -13.63 -18.80
N GLU A 245 -6.76 -14.89 -18.79
CA GLU A 245 -7.60 -15.54 -19.79
C GLU A 245 -9.00 -14.90 -19.93
N PHE A 246 -9.50 -14.21 -18.89
CA PHE A 246 -10.80 -13.51 -18.95
C PHE A 246 -10.71 -12.13 -19.58
N ASN A 247 -9.50 -11.58 -19.74
CA ASN A 247 -9.35 -10.21 -20.25
C ASN A 247 -9.75 -10.06 -21.72
N ALA A 248 -9.74 -11.14 -22.51
CA ALA A 248 -10.24 -11.11 -23.88
C ALA A 248 -11.74 -10.74 -23.97
N ASN A 249 -12.51 -11.07 -22.92
CA ASN A 249 -13.95 -10.77 -22.83
C ASN A 249 -14.24 -9.52 -21.97
N ASN A 250 -13.22 -8.91 -21.39
CA ASN A 250 -13.35 -7.75 -20.52
C ASN A 250 -13.27 -6.45 -21.36
N LYS A 251 -14.39 -5.73 -21.49
CA LYS A 251 -14.46 -4.46 -22.24
C LYS A 251 -13.52 -3.38 -21.73
N ASN A 252 -13.10 -3.46 -20.46
CA ASN A 252 -12.22 -2.48 -19.82
C ASN A 252 -10.73 -2.87 -19.98
N ALA A 253 -10.44 -4.11 -20.40
CA ALA A 253 -9.09 -4.50 -20.77
C ALA A 253 -8.86 -4.06 -22.23
N SER A 254 -7.91 -3.15 -22.43
CA SER A 254 -7.49 -2.80 -23.79
C SER A 254 -6.68 -3.97 -24.36
N ASN A 255 -6.68 -4.15 -25.69
CA ASN A 255 -5.78 -5.10 -26.36
C ASN A 255 -4.34 -4.54 -26.40
N VAL A 256 -3.74 -4.35 -25.22
CA VAL A 256 -2.43 -3.71 -25.03
C VAL A 256 -1.33 -4.46 -25.78
N SER A 257 -1.43 -5.79 -25.88
CA SER A 257 -0.51 -6.65 -26.65
C SER A 257 -0.41 -6.25 -28.13
N GLN A 258 -1.44 -5.62 -28.70
CA GLN A 258 -1.42 -5.20 -30.10
C GLN A 258 -0.81 -3.80 -30.30
N LEU A 259 -0.46 -3.08 -29.22
CA LEU A 259 0.11 -1.73 -29.33
C LEU A 259 1.55 -1.73 -29.83
N SER A 260 2.38 -2.69 -29.41
CA SER A 260 3.78 -2.79 -29.82
C SER A 260 4.40 -4.16 -29.50
N SER A 261 5.58 -4.46 -30.06
CA SER A 261 6.37 -5.64 -29.67
C SER A 261 6.78 -5.58 -28.19
N GLU A 262 7.18 -4.40 -27.70
CA GLU A 262 7.51 -4.18 -26.29
C GLU A 262 6.32 -4.50 -25.38
N ALA A 263 5.09 -4.13 -25.79
CA ALA A 263 3.89 -4.45 -25.02
C ALA A 263 3.67 -5.96 -24.90
N ASN A 264 3.94 -6.73 -25.96
CA ASN A 264 3.90 -8.20 -25.92
C ASN A 264 4.92 -8.80 -24.95
N ASP A 265 6.14 -8.26 -24.94
CA ASP A 265 7.19 -8.70 -24.03
C ASP A 265 6.80 -8.44 -22.57
N VAL A 266 6.21 -7.27 -22.29
CA VAL A 266 5.70 -6.94 -20.95
C VAL A 266 4.60 -7.93 -20.53
N MET A 267 3.64 -8.23 -21.41
CA MET A 267 2.56 -9.18 -21.07
C MET A 267 3.12 -10.57 -20.78
N THR A 268 4.08 -11.02 -21.61
CA THR A 268 4.74 -12.31 -21.42
C THR A 268 5.50 -12.38 -20.09
N ASN A 269 6.18 -11.30 -19.71
CA ASN A 269 6.90 -11.22 -18.44
C ASN A 269 5.95 -11.20 -17.24
N VAL A 270 4.83 -10.46 -17.33
CA VAL A 270 3.79 -10.45 -16.29
C VAL A 270 3.22 -11.84 -16.08
N SER A 271 2.85 -12.56 -17.15
CA SER A 271 2.31 -13.92 -17.06
C SER A 271 3.29 -14.94 -16.47
N ARG A 272 4.61 -14.70 -16.55
CA ARG A 272 5.62 -15.55 -15.91
C ARG A 272 5.81 -15.25 -14.42
N THR A 273 5.52 -14.02 -14.02
CA THR A 273 5.88 -13.48 -12.71
C THR A 273 4.71 -13.48 -11.74
N ILE A 274 3.53 -13.08 -12.23
CA ILE A 274 2.28 -13.03 -11.49
C ILE A 274 1.63 -14.42 -11.58
N PRO A 275 1.43 -15.12 -10.45
CA PRO A 275 0.79 -16.44 -10.44
C PRO A 275 -0.71 -16.35 -10.74
N HIS A 276 -1.31 -17.49 -11.11
CA HIS A 276 -2.77 -17.57 -11.24
C HIS A 276 -3.49 -17.47 -9.88
N LEU A 277 -4.76 -17.06 -9.90
CA LEU A 277 -5.60 -16.91 -8.70
C LEU A 277 -5.60 -18.18 -7.82
N THR A 278 -5.71 -19.35 -8.45
CA THR A 278 -5.70 -20.65 -7.75
C THR A 278 -4.39 -20.87 -6.98
N LYS A 279 -3.25 -20.46 -7.55
CA LYS A 279 -1.95 -20.61 -6.90
C LYS A 279 -1.80 -19.66 -5.71
N VAL A 280 -2.18 -18.38 -5.84
CA VAL A 280 -2.08 -17.43 -4.72
C VAL A 280 -3.00 -17.77 -3.55
N ILE A 281 -4.20 -18.29 -3.82
CA ILE A 281 -5.10 -18.77 -2.78
C ILE A 281 -4.51 -20.02 -2.11
N SER A 282 -4.03 -20.98 -2.90
CA SER A 282 -3.37 -22.19 -2.38
C SER A 282 -2.14 -21.87 -1.53
N ASP A 283 -1.34 -20.86 -1.90
CA ASP A 283 -0.17 -20.44 -1.11
C ASP A 283 -0.59 -19.88 0.26
N ILE A 284 -1.71 -19.16 0.35
CA ILE A 284 -2.26 -18.66 1.62
C ILE A 284 -2.79 -19.82 2.47
N GLU A 285 -3.54 -20.74 1.86
CA GLU A 285 -4.10 -21.92 2.53
C GLU A 285 -2.99 -22.83 3.07
N GLU A 286 -2.00 -23.16 2.25
CA GLU A 286 -0.85 -23.98 2.63
C GLU A 286 -0.07 -23.32 3.78
N HIS A 287 0.15 -22.00 3.71
CA HIS A 287 0.83 -21.29 4.79
C HIS A 287 0.03 -21.33 6.10
N ALA A 288 -1.31 -21.20 6.03
CA ALA A 288 -2.19 -21.27 7.20
C ALA A 288 -2.27 -22.67 7.83
N GLU A 289 -2.09 -23.73 7.04
CA GLU A 289 -2.14 -25.12 7.49
C GLU A 289 -0.78 -25.68 7.90
N SER A 290 0.29 -25.13 7.34
CA SER A 290 1.66 -25.55 7.64
C SER A 290 2.06 -25.22 9.09
N ARG A 291 3.07 -25.94 9.59
CA ARG A 291 3.81 -25.54 10.80
C ARG A 291 4.88 -24.48 10.50
N ALA A 292 4.90 -23.94 9.28
CA ALA A 292 5.86 -22.92 8.91
C ALA A 292 5.60 -21.67 9.75
N THR A 293 6.69 -21.04 10.17
CA THR A 293 6.62 -19.77 10.87
C THR A 293 6.43 -18.64 9.87
N TYR A 294 5.98 -17.49 10.38
CA TYR A 294 5.90 -16.26 9.59
C TYR A 294 7.23 -15.93 8.87
N GLU A 295 8.37 -16.21 9.50
CA GLU A 295 9.71 -15.94 8.95
C GLU A 295 10.04 -16.75 7.69
N ASP A 296 9.40 -17.90 7.49
CA ASP A 296 9.66 -18.76 6.33
C ASP A 296 9.09 -18.17 5.03
N ALA A 297 7.95 -17.48 5.12
CA ALA A 297 7.26 -16.92 3.96
C ALA A 297 6.49 -15.62 4.28
N PRO A 298 7.16 -14.57 4.79
CA PRO A 298 6.48 -13.36 5.26
C PRO A 298 5.76 -12.61 4.14
N TYR A 299 6.19 -12.78 2.88
CA TYR A 299 5.52 -12.21 1.71
C TYR A 299 4.12 -12.79 1.47
N VAL A 300 3.81 -14.00 1.96
CA VAL A 300 2.46 -14.57 1.85
C VAL A 300 1.48 -13.72 2.67
N VAL A 301 1.86 -13.39 3.91
CA VAL A 301 1.03 -12.62 4.84
C VAL A 301 1.05 -11.12 4.55
N GLU A 302 2.21 -10.56 4.20
CA GLU A 302 2.38 -9.10 4.04
C GLU A 302 2.17 -8.60 2.61
N VAL A 303 2.17 -9.45 1.59
CA VAL A 303 2.07 -9.03 0.17
C VAL A 303 0.94 -9.72 -0.57
N ILE A 304 0.93 -11.06 -0.58
CA ILE A 304 -0.05 -11.84 -1.33
C ILE A 304 -1.43 -11.69 -0.70
N LEU A 305 -1.55 -11.93 0.61
CA LEU A 305 -2.82 -11.88 1.32
C LEU A 305 -3.54 -10.52 1.20
N PRO A 306 -2.90 -9.36 1.46
CA PRO A 306 -3.56 -8.06 1.28
C PRO A 306 -4.02 -7.82 -0.16
N CYS A 307 -3.23 -8.27 -1.14
CA CYS A 307 -3.56 -8.15 -2.56
C CYS A 307 -4.78 -9.00 -2.92
N VAL A 308 -4.80 -10.27 -2.51
CA VAL A 308 -5.93 -11.20 -2.74
C VAL A 308 -7.20 -10.72 -2.04
N CYS A 309 -7.11 -10.27 -0.78
CA CYS A 309 -8.25 -9.70 -0.05
C CYS A 309 -8.92 -8.53 -0.78
N SER A 310 -8.15 -7.69 -1.48
CA SER A 310 -8.70 -6.59 -2.29
C SER A 310 -9.13 -7.03 -3.70
N TYR A 311 -8.45 -8.01 -4.29
CA TYR A 311 -8.77 -8.53 -5.62
C TYR A 311 -10.13 -9.22 -5.66
N LEU A 312 -10.42 -10.12 -4.71
CA LEU A 312 -11.61 -10.97 -4.77
C LEU A 312 -12.91 -10.14 -4.76
N PRO A 313 -13.16 -9.21 -3.81
CA PRO A 313 -14.39 -8.42 -3.82
C PRO A 313 -14.47 -7.47 -5.01
N TYR A 314 -13.34 -7.01 -5.56
CA TYR A 314 -13.34 -6.12 -6.72
C TYR A 314 -13.77 -6.86 -8.00
N TRP A 315 -13.43 -8.14 -8.13
CA TRP A 315 -13.77 -8.98 -9.29
C TRP A 315 -15.05 -9.80 -9.12
N TRP A 316 -15.65 -9.84 -7.94
CA TRP A 316 -16.96 -10.45 -7.71
C TRP A 316 -18.11 -9.44 -7.80
N PRO A 317 -19.21 -9.69 -8.54
CA PRO A 317 -19.49 -10.79 -9.47
C PRO A 317 -19.27 -10.37 -10.94
N LYS A 318 -18.04 -10.01 -11.32
CA LYS A 318 -17.66 -9.71 -12.72
C LYS A 318 -17.38 -11.01 -13.49
N VAL A 319 -17.15 -10.90 -14.80
CA VAL A 319 -16.87 -12.03 -15.71
C VAL A 319 -15.46 -12.61 -15.46
N THR A 320 -15.29 -13.33 -14.34
CA THR A 320 -14.08 -14.03 -13.87
C THR A 320 -14.50 -15.32 -13.13
N ASN A 321 -13.55 -16.14 -12.67
CA ASN A 321 -13.84 -17.31 -11.83
C ASN A 321 -13.89 -16.99 -10.33
N VAL A 322 -13.74 -15.73 -9.93
CA VAL A 322 -13.89 -15.34 -8.53
C VAL A 322 -15.28 -15.73 -8.03
N THR A 323 -15.37 -16.21 -6.79
CA THR A 323 -16.62 -16.63 -6.15
C THR A 323 -16.64 -16.22 -4.68
N ALA A 324 -17.82 -16.28 -4.06
CA ALA A 324 -17.93 -16.16 -2.62
C ALA A 324 -17.12 -17.24 -1.88
N ASP A 325 -17.01 -18.45 -2.42
CA ASP A 325 -16.25 -19.55 -1.80
C ASP A 325 -14.76 -19.20 -1.67
N HIS A 326 -14.17 -18.56 -2.69
CA HIS A 326 -12.79 -18.07 -2.61
C HIS A 326 -12.60 -17.07 -1.45
N MET A 327 -13.54 -16.13 -1.26
CA MET A 327 -13.48 -15.18 -0.14
C MET A 327 -13.63 -15.87 1.22
N ASN A 328 -14.50 -16.87 1.32
CA ASN A 328 -14.69 -17.66 2.53
C ASN A 328 -13.47 -18.52 2.86
N SER A 329 -12.82 -19.11 1.86
CA SER A 329 -11.61 -19.91 2.06
C SER A 329 -10.43 -19.06 2.54
N VAL A 330 -10.22 -17.89 1.91
CA VAL A 330 -9.19 -16.94 2.34
C VAL A 330 -9.47 -16.42 3.75
N LEU A 331 -10.73 -16.08 4.07
CA LEU A 331 -11.11 -15.65 5.42
C LEU A 331 -10.86 -16.74 6.47
N GLY A 332 -11.22 -18.00 6.16
CA GLY A 332 -10.93 -19.15 7.02
C GLY A 332 -9.43 -19.33 7.27
N SER A 333 -8.62 -19.19 6.21
CA SER A 333 -7.15 -19.26 6.31
C SER A 333 -6.57 -18.14 7.17
N VAL A 334 -7.10 -16.92 7.07
CA VAL A 334 -6.72 -15.80 7.95
C VAL A 334 -7.08 -16.10 9.40
N LEU A 335 -8.28 -16.60 9.68
CA LEU A 335 -8.70 -16.94 11.04
C LEU A 335 -7.85 -18.07 11.63
N LYS A 336 -7.47 -19.07 10.82
CA LYS A 336 -6.48 -20.10 11.19
C LYS A 336 -5.13 -19.48 11.55
N LEU A 337 -4.60 -18.57 10.71
CA LEU A 337 -3.34 -17.87 10.97
C LEU A 337 -3.38 -17.08 12.28
N ILE A 338 -4.46 -16.32 12.50
CA ILE A 338 -4.66 -15.58 13.76
C ILE A 338 -4.68 -16.58 14.93
N ASN A 339 -5.47 -17.65 14.83
CA ASN A 339 -5.57 -18.65 15.89
C ASN A 339 -4.20 -19.25 16.24
N ASN A 340 -3.43 -19.66 15.23
CA ASN A 340 -2.14 -20.30 15.40
C ASN A 340 -1.11 -19.39 16.10
N ASN A 341 -1.25 -18.07 15.94
CA ASN A 341 -0.33 -17.06 16.45
C ASN A 341 -0.84 -16.30 17.70
N ILE A 342 -1.98 -16.67 18.27
CA ILE A 342 -2.38 -16.19 19.60
C ILE A 342 -1.28 -16.54 20.61
N ASP A 343 -0.85 -15.55 21.39
CA ASP A 343 0.24 -15.62 22.37
C ASP A 343 1.66 -15.69 21.76
N ALA A 344 1.81 -15.51 20.44
CA ALA A 344 3.13 -15.46 19.83
C ALA A 344 3.84 -14.14 20.17
N ASN A 345 5.10 -14.19 20.62
CA ASN A 345 5.87 -12.97 20.93
C ASN A 345 6.11 -12.10 19.68
N GLU A 346 6.50 -12.74 18.57
CA GLU A 346 6.90 -12.05 17.33
C GLU A 346 5.86 -12.27 16.21
N ALA A 347 4.87 -11.38 16.14
CA ALA A 347 3.88 -11.37 15.07
C ALA A 347 3.38 -9.94 14.75
N PRO A 348 4.26 -9.01 14.33
CA PRO A 348 3.88 -7.62 14.05
C PRO A 348 2.81 -7.49 12.96
N TRP A 349 2.76 -8.42 12.01
CA TRP A 349 1.77 -8.48 10.93
C TRP A 349 0.31 -8.60 11.45
N MET A 350 0.10 -9.16 12.64
CA MET A 350 -1.24 -9.29 13.24
C MET A 350 -1.92 -7.93 13.49
N LYS A 351 -1.14 -6.85 13.63
CA LYS A 351 -1.67 -5.48 13.79
C LYS A 351 -2.40 -4.97 12.55
N HIS A 352 -2.11 -5.54 11.37
CA HIS A 352 -2.62 -5.07 10.09
C HIS A 352 -3.64 -6.03 9.46
N ILE A 353 -3.62 -7.31 9.83
CA ILE A 353 -4.41 -8.35 9.15
C ILE A 353 -5.92 -8.07 9.14
N ALA A 354 -6.44 -7.51 10.24
CA ALA A 354 -7.86 -7.16 10.36
C ALA A 354 -8.30 -6.11 9.35
N VAL A 355 -7.41 -5.22 8.91
CA VAL A 355 -7.70 -4.17 7.92
C VAL A 355 -7.97 -4.81 6.56
N TYR A 356 -7.18 -5.82 6.20
CA TYR A 356 -7.29 -6.51 4.90
C TYR A 356 -8.55 -7.36 4.82
N THR A 357 -8.96 -8.02 5.90
CA THR A 357 -10.13 -8.91 5.88
C THR A 357 -11.47 -8.19 5.86
N GLN A 358 -11.53 -6.90 6.23
CA GLN A 358 -12.80 -6.15 6.28
C GLN A 358 -13.59 -6.22 4.97
N VAL A 359 -12.90 -6.25 3.82
CA VAL A 359 -13.55 -6.23 2.50
C VAL A 359 -14.10 -7.59 2.08
N ILE A 360 -13.47 -8.70 2.48
CA ILE A 360 -13.94 -10.06 2.16
C ILE A 360 -15.02 -10.56 3.13
N ILE A 361 -15.01 -10.09 4.38
CA ILE A 361 -16.00 -10.47 5.41
C ILE A 361 -17.43 -10.13 4.99
N LEU A 362 -17.61 -9.11 4.14
CA LEU A 362 -18.93 -8.73 3.60
C LEU A 362 -19.64 -9.86 2.84
N ASN A 363 -18.90 -10.83 2.31
CA ASN A 363 -19.43 -12.00 1.59
C ASN A 363 -19.24 -13.32 2.38
N SER A 364 -19.08 -13.22 3.70
CA SER A 364 -18.86 -14.39 4.57
C SER A 364 -20.12 -15.24 4.74
N SER A 365 -19.96 -16.56 4.85
CA SER A 365 -21.02 -17.52 5.14
C SER A 365 -21.12 -17.82 6.63
N THR A 366 -22.31 -18.24 7.07
CA THR A 366 -22.57 -18.64 8.46
C THR A 366 -21.77 -19.87 8.90
N SER A 367 -21.34 -20.71 7.94
CA SER A 367 -20.53 -21.90 8.20
C SER A 367 -19.16 -21.60 8.80
N LEU A 368 -18.66 -20.36 8.67
CA LEU A 368 -17.38 -19.97 9.27
C LEU A 368 -17.46 -19.83 10.80
N LEU A 369 -18.66 -19.71 11.38
CA LEU A 369 -18.82 -19.45 12.81
C LEU A 369 -18.22 -20.58 13.65
N GLU A 370 -18.69 -21.80 13.44
CA GLU A 370 -18.30 -22.96 14.24
C GLU A 370 -16.85 -23.36 13.97
N THR A 371 -16.43 -23.37 12.70
CA THR A 371 -15.11 -23.88 12.31
C THR A 371 -13.97 -22.90 12.59
N TYR A 372 -14.21 -21.59 12.53
CA TYR A 372 -13.13 -20.58 12.56
C TYR A 372 -13.33 -19.51 13.63
N PHE A 373 -14.47 -18.83 13.68
CA PHE A 373 -14.67 -17.72 14.61
C PHE A 373 -14.77 -18.17 16.07
N LEU A 374 -15.47 -19.27 16.35
CA LEU A 374 -15.67 -19.77 17.70
C LEU A 374 -14.34 -20.23 18.35
N PRO A 375 -13.48 -21.05 17.70
CA PRO A 375 -12.20 -21.45 18.28
C PRO A 375 -11.28 -20.28 18.65
N VAL A 376 -11.21 -19.25 17.78
CA VAL A 376 -10.41 -18.04 18.05
C VAL A 376 -10.97 -17.28 19.25
N SER A 377 -12.30 -17.14 19.33
CA SER A 377 -12.99 -16.45 20.44
C SER A 377 -12.76 -17.15 21.77
N GLU A 378 -12.89 -18.48 21.81
CA GLU A 378 -12.69 -19.28 23.02
C GLU A 378 -11.25 -19.20 23.51
N ARG A 379 -10.27 -19.31 22.60
CA ARG A 379 -8.86 -19.22 22.97
C ARG A 379 -8.48 -17.85 23.51
N LEU A 380 -8.97 -16.77 22.90
CA LEU A 380 -8.78 -15.40 23.41
C LEU A 380 -9.45 -15.19 24.77
N LYS A 381 -10.65 -15.75 24.96
CA LYS A 381 -11.36 -15.69 26.24
C LYS A 381 -10.53 -16.35 27.36
N ILE A 382 -10.07 -17.58 27.15
CA ILE A 382 -9.25 -18.31 28.13
C ILE A 382 -8.00 -17.50 28.48
N LYS A 383 -7.29 -16.98 27.48
CA LYS A 383 -6.08 -16.17 27.71
C LYS A 383 -6.38 -14.89 28.49
N CYS A 384 -7.51 -14.24 28.23
CA CYS A 384 -7.96 -13.07 28.97
C CYS A 384 -8.25 -13.41 30.44
N GLU A 385 -8.95 -14.52 30.70
CA GLU A 385 -9.25 -15.00 32.06
C GLU A 385 -7.98 -15.37 32.83
N ASP A 386 -7.01 -16.04 32.18
CA ASP A 386 -5.72 -16.39 32.77
C ASP A 386 -4.90 -15.15 33.16
N LEU A 387 -4.82 -14.16 32.27
CA LEU A 387 -4.09 -12.91 32.55
C LEU A 387 -4.77 -12.08 33.64
N TYR A 388 -6.10 -12.05 33.65
CA TYR A 388 -6.84 -11.42 34.72
C TYR A 388 -6.58 -12.10 36.07
N ALA A 389 -6.53 -13.43 36.12
CA ALA A 389 -6.21 -14.16 37.34
C ALA A 389 -4.77 -13.87 37.84
N GLN A 390 -3.81 -13.73 36.93
CA GLN A 390 -2.44 -13.30 37.27
C GLN A 390 -2.41 -11.88 37.84
N GLU A 391 -3.16 -10.95 37.24
CA GLU A 391 -3.30 -9.57 37.72
C GLU A 391 -3.92 -9.52 39.15
N GLN A 392 -4.96 -10.32 39.41
CA GLN A 392 -5.56 -10.40 40.74
C GLN A 392 -4.59 -11.00 41.78
N SER A 393 -3.84 -12.03 41.39
CA SER A 393 -2.84 -12.65 42.26
C SER A 393 -1.75 -11.65 42.66
N LEU A 394 -1.32 -10.80 41.73
CA LEU A 394 -0.35 -9.74 41.97
C LEU A 394 -0.86 -8.68 42.96
N LYS A 395 -2.12 -8.26 42.85
CA LYS A 395 -2.75 -7.30 43.78
C LYS A 395 -2.75 -7.80 45.23
N HIS A 396 -2.77 -9.11 45.43
CA HIS A 396 -2.75 -9.74 46.75
C HIS A 396 -1.34 -10.17 47.20
N ALA A 397 -0.30 -9.97 46.39
CA ALA A 397 1.06 -10.35 46.71
C ALA A 397 1.70 -9.35 47.71
N THR A 398 1.39 -9.50 49.00
CA THR A 398 1.88 -8.61 50.07
C THR A 398 3.30 -8.93 50.55
N ARG A 399 3.99 -9.89 49.92
CA ARG A 399 5.23 -10.52 50.42
C ARG A 399 6.37 -10.65 49.40
N LEU A 400 6.24 -10.12 48.18
CA LEU A 400 7.32 -10.17 47.19
C LEU A 400 8.39 -9.12 47.51
N GLU A 401 9.66 -9.44 47.26
CA GLU A 401 10.73 -8.44 47.26
C GLU A 401 10.48 -7.42 46.15
N SER A 402 10.89 -6.16 46.35
CA SER A 402 10.55 -5.06 45.43
C SER A 402 11.00 -5.31 43.99
N SER A 403 12.15 -5.96 43.78
CA SER A 403 12.65 -6.31 42.45
C SER A 403 11.87 -7.44 41.78
N GLU A 404 11.42 -8.45 42.54
CA GLU A 404 10.63 -9.56 42.00
C GLU A 404 9.23 -9.09 41.58
N LEU A 405 8.69 -8.11 42.32
CA LEU A 405 7.43 -7.45 41.97
C LEU A 405 7.55 -6.68 40.65
N GLU A 406 8.63 -5.91 40.47
CA GLU A 406 8.90 -5.15 39.23
C GLU A 406 9.05 -6.06 38.01
N ASP A 407 9.77 -7.19 38.14
CA ASP A 407 9.92 -8.16 37.05
C ASP A 407 8.60 -8.84 36.69
N PHE A 408 7.79 -9.18 37.69
CA PHE A 408 6.47 -9.78 37.48
C PHE A 408 5.50 -8.78 36.82
N GLU A 409 5.49 -7.52 37.27
CA GLU A 409 4.74 -6.43 36.65
C GLU A 409 5.15 -6.21 35.19
N SER A 410 6.46 -6.19 34.90
CA SER A 410 6.98 -6.06 33.54
C SER A 410 6.50 -7.20 32.63
N ASN A 411 6.56 -8.44 33.12
CA ASN A 411 6.10 -9.61 32.38
C ASN A 411 4.58 -9.59 32.14
N LEU A 412 3.80 -9.22 33.16
CA LEU A 412 2.34 -9.08 33.05
C LEU A 412 1.97 -8.03 32.00
N MET A 413 2.64 -6.88 32.01
CA MET A 413 2.45 -5.82 31.01
C MET A 413 2.75 -6.31 29.59
N LYS A 414 3.86 -7.03 29.37
CA LYS A 414 4.18 -7.61 28.05
C LYS A 414 3.10 -8.59 27.58
N ASN A 415 2.57 -9.42 28.48
CA ASN A 415 1.50 -10.35 28.12
C ASN A 415 0.19 -9.64 27.79
N TYR A 416 -0.13 -8.52 28.47
CA TYR A 416 -1.25 -7.67 28.09
C TYR A 416 -1.05 -7.02 26.72
N GLU A 417 0.16 -6.57 26.39
CA GLU A 417 0.46 -6.03 25.05
C GLU A 417 0.20 -7.07 23.94
N ILE A 418 0.59 -8.33 24.18
CA ILE A 418 0.31 -9.45 23.26
C ILE A 418 -1.19 -9.72 23.17
N LEU A 419 -1.89 -9.83 24.30
CA LEU A 419 -3.35 -10.03 24.30
C LEU A 419 -4.08 -8.91 23.54
N VAL A 420 -3.68 -7.65 23.77
CA VAL A 420 -4.25 -6.49 23.06
C VAL A 420 -4.05 -6.62 21.57
N ARG A 421 -2.83 -6.95 21.10
CA ARG A 421 -2.56 -7.20 19.67
C ARG A 421 -3.47 -8.29 19.12
N ASP A 422 -3.60 -9.42 19.81
CA ASP A 422 -4.38 -10.57 19.34
C ASP A 422 -5.88 -10.26 19.27
N VAL A 423 -6.39 -9.51 20.26
CA VAL A 423 -7.76 -8.97 20.23
C VAL A 423 -7.95 -7.98 19.09
N TYR A 424 -6.98 -7.11 18.79
CA TYR A 424 -7.08 -6.19 17.64
C TYR A 424 -6.98 -6.90 16.29
N ALA A 425 -6.29 -8.03 16.21
CA ALA A 425 -6.20 -8.85 14.99
C ALA A 425 -7.54 -9.54 14.66
N PHE A 426 -8.27 -9.98 15.69
CA PHE A 426 -9.52 -10.74 15.54
C PHE A 426 -10.79 -9.90 15.68
N GLY A 427 -10.84 -9.04 16.70
CA GLY A 427 -12.03 -8.32 17.16
C GLY A 427 -12.78 -7.57 16.06
N PRO A 428 -12.13 -6.75 15.22
CA PRO A 428 -12.80 -6.05 14.12
C PRO A 428 -13.48 -7.02 13.13
N SER A 429 -12.88 -8.19 12.89
CA SER A 429 -13.46 -9.21 12.02
C SER A 429 -14.69 -9.87 12.67
N LEU A 430 -14.61 -10.22 13.96
CA LEU A 430 -15.72 -10.80 14.71
C LEU A 430 -16.91 -9.84 14.78
N ILE A 431 -16.68 -8.56 15.15
CA ILE A 431 -17.74 -7.54 15.23
C ILE A 431 -18.45 -7.45 13.89
N LYS A 432 -17.69 -7.31 12.80
CA LYS A 432 -18.26 -7.16 11.47
C LYS A 432 -19.05 -8.40 11.02
N TYR A 433 -18.53 -9.59 11.30
CA TYR A 433 -19.20 -10.86 11.01
C TYR A 433 -20.53 -10.99 11.76
N VAL A 434 -20.53 -10.71 13.07
CA VAL A 434 -21.75 -10.74 13.89
C VAL A 434 -22.76 -9.70 13.41
N ASP A 435 -22.34 -8.47 13.08
CA ASP A 435 -23.25 -7.45 12.56
C ASP A 435 -23.96 -7.88 11.27
N ILE A 436 -23.23 -8.56 10.36
CA ILE A 436 -23.79 -9.08 9.11
C ILE A 436 -24.84 -10.17 9.39
N HIS A 437 -24.52 -11.13 10.25
CA HIS A 437 -25.35 -12.33 10.45
C HIS A 437 -26.38 -12.21 11.57
N ARG A 438 -26.30 -11.18 12.44
CA ARG A 438 -27.33 -10.85 13.44
C ARG A 438 -28.56 -10.21 12.82
N SER A 439 -28.41 -9.64 11.63
CA SER A 439 -29.46 -8.94 10.89
C SER A 439 -30.46 -9.89 10.21
N TYR A 440 -30.25 -11.20 10.30
CA TYR A 440 -31.03 -12.24 9.63
C TYR A 440 -31.66 -13.22 10.62
#